data_AF-A0A384IAT5-F1
#
_entry.id   AF-A0A384IAT5-F1
#
_cell.length_a   1.000
_cell.length_b   1.000
_cell.length_c   1.000
_cell.angle_alpha   90.00
_cell.angle_beta   90.00
_cell.angle_gamma   90.00
#
_symmetry.space_group_name_H-M   'P 1'
#
loop_
_entity.id
_entity.type
_entity.pdbx_description
1 polymer ?
#
loop_
_entity_poly.entity_id
_entity_poly.type
_entity_poly.pdbx_seq_one_letter_code
_entity_poly.pdbx_strand_id
1 'polypeptide(L)'
;MPEPETDTPPEPAAPAEPAPLGVVRTPTGSTAVDALLERLADADHLAADGHTEVYEDVHRGLREALDALDAGPAPAPGPARTPSYDHRS
;
A
#
# COMPACT_ATOMS: atom_id res chain seq x y z
N MET A 1 39.26 -31.22 46.90
CA MET A 1 37.98 -31.49 46.24
C MET A 1 37.73 -30.35 45.26
N PRO A 2 37.65 -30.59 43.95
CA PRO A 2 37.17 -29.56 43.03
C PRO A 2 35.68 -29.31 43.26
N GLU A 3 35.28 -28.04 43.23
CA GLU A 3 33.90 -27.55 43.39
C GLU A 3 33.08 -27.80 42.11
N PRO A 4 31.74 -27.99 42.20
CA PRO A 4 30.92 -28.19 41.02
C PRO A 4 30.73 -26.84 40.30
N GLU A 5 31.22 -26.77 39.07
CA GLU A 5 30.97 -25.64 38.17
C GLU A 5 29.47 -25.62 37.81
N THR A 6 28.82 -24.48 38.08
CA THR A 6 27.43 -24.23 37.73
C THR A 6 27.34 -24.07 36.21
N ASP A 7 27.17 -25.18 35.48
CA ASP A 7 26.84 -25.20 34.06
C ASP A 7 25.38 -24.72 33.90
N THR A 8 25.19 -23.40 33.86
CA THR A 8 23.93 -22.79 33.43
C THR A 8 24.01 -22.69 31.91
N PRO A 9 23.19 -23.43 31.15
CA PRO A 9 23.17 -23.30 29.70
C PRO A 9 22.77 -21.87 29.32
N PRO A 10 23.39 -21.28 28.28
CA PRO A 10 23.03 -19.93 27.85
C PRO A 10 21.55 -19.90 27.46
N GLU A 11 20.81 -18.94 28.02
CA GLU A 11 19.44 -18.67 27.61
C GLU A 11 19.39 -18.40 26.09
N PRO A 12 18.39 -18.92 25.37
CA PRO A 12 18.25 -18.64 23.95
C PRO A 12 18.08 -17.14 23.74
N ALA A 13 18.94 -16.56 22.91
CA ALA A 13 18.87 -15.15 22.56
C ALA A 13 17.47 -14.82 21.99
N ALA A 14 16.86 -13.76 22.51
CA ALA A 14 15.58 -13.27 22.00
C ALA A 14 15.70 -12.96 20.49
N PRO A 15 14.65 -13.23 19.70
CA PRO A 15 14.66 -12.94 18.27
C PRO A 15 14.93 -11.44 18.05
N ALA A 16 15.87 -11.13 17.16
CA ALA A 16 16.17 -9.76 16.78
C ALA A 16 14.94 -9.12 16.14
N GLU A 17 14.61 -7.90 16.54
CA GLU A 17 13.52 -7.14 15.92
C GLU A 17 13.84 -6.87 14.43
N PRO A 18 12.82 -6.90 13.56
CA PRO A 18 13.02 -6.63 12.14
C PRO A 18 13.60 -5.23 11.94
N ALA A 19 14.78 -5.16 11.31
CA ALA A 19 15.40 -3.88 10.99
C ALA A 19 14.72 -3.23 9.76
N PRO A 20 14.44 -1.92 9.79
CA PRO A 20 13.80 -1.24 8.66
C PRO A 20 14.71 -1.27 7.43
N LEU A 21 14.12 -1.51 6.25
CA LEU A 21 14.85 -1.70 4.98
C LEU A 21 15.57 -0.44 4.45
N GLY A 22 15.35 0.73 5.06
CA GLY A 22 16.04 1.98 4.71
C GLY A 22 15.66 2.55 3.33
N VAL A 23 14.55 2.11 2.75
CA VAL A 23 14.09 2.57 1.43
C VAL A 23 13.37 3.91 1.58
N VAL A 24 14.00 4.99 1.11
CA VAL A 24 13.36 6.32 1.08
C VAL A 24 12.25 6.33 0.04
N ARG A 25 10.99 6.50 0.46
CA ARG A 25 9.86 6.71 -0.46
C ARG A 25 9.76 8.19 -0.83
N THR A 26 9.85 8.47 -2.13
CA THR A 26 9.53 9.79 -2.68
C THR A 26 8.03 9.80 -3.02
N PRO A 27 7.25 10.83 -2.68
CA PRO A 27 5.85 10.91 -3.07
C PRO A 27 5.69 10.75 -4.58
N THR A 28 4.73 9.93 -4.99
CA THR A 28 4.50 9.62 -6.40
C THR A 28 3.76 10.74 -7.13
N GLY A 29 3.08 11.61 -6.36
CA GLY A 29 2.23 12.69 -6.89
C GLY A 29 0.80 12.24 -7.16
N SER A 30 0.47 10.97 -6.92
CA SER A 30 -0.89 10.44 -6.94
C SER A 30 -1.36 10.21 -5.51
N THR A 31 -2.30 11.03 -5.04
CA THR A 31 -2.83 10.96 -3.67
C THR A 31 -3.35 9.57 -3.31
N ALA A 32 -3.94 8.85 -4.28
CA ALA A 32 -4.44 7.49 -4.06
C ALA A 32 -3.30 6.49 -3.82
N VAL A 33 -2.23 6.56 -4.63
CA VAL A 33 -1.06 5.69 -4.48
C VAL A 33 -0.31 6.04 -3.19
N ASP A 34 -0.13 7.33 -2.92
CA ASP A 34 0.58 7.80 -1.72
C ASP A 34 -0.14 7.36 -0.43
N ALA A 35 -1.48 7.40 -0.39
CA ALA A 35 -2.26 6.91 0.75
C ALA A 35 -2.13 5.39 0.97
N LEU A 36 -2.05 4.60 -0.11
CA LEU A 36 -1.86 3.16 -0.01
C LEU A 36 -0.45 2.80 0.46
N LEU A 37 0.56 3.58 0.08
CA LEU A 37 1.94 3.42 0.56
C LEU A 37 2.09 3.77 2.05
N GLU A 38 1.35 4.78 2.53
CA GLU A 38 1.25 5.10 3.95
C GLU A 38 0.64 3.92 4.72
N ARG A 39 -0.49 3.38 4.25
CA ARG A 39 -1.14 2.21 4.86
C ARG A 39 -0.24 0.96 4.84
N LEU A 40 0.58 0.80 3.81
CA LEU A 40 1.56 -0.28 3.76
C LEU A 40 2.63 -0.12 4.84
N ALA A 41 2.99 1.11 5.24
CA ALA A 41 3.91 1.35 6.34
C ALA A 41 3.31 0.94 7.69
N ASP A 42 1.99 1.02 7.87
CA ASP A 42 1.33 0.52 9.08
C ASP A 42 1.53 -1.00 9.27
N ALA A 43 1.71 -1.76 8.19
CA ALA A 43 1.97 -3.21 8.26
C ALA A 43 3.29 -3.53 8.97
N ASP A 44 4.30 -2.66 8.90
CA ASP A 44 5.58 -2.85 9.60
C ASP A 44 5.40 -2.91 11.13
N HIS A 45 4.29 -2.39 11.64
CA HIS A 45 3.93 -2.40 13.06
C HIS A 45 2.95 -3.52 13.45
N LEU A 46 2.41 -4.26 12.49
CA LEU A 46 1.50 -5.38 12.75
C LEU A 46 2.27 -6.68 13.02
N ALA A 47 1.62 -7.61 13.74
CA ALA A 47 2.07 -9.00 13.76
C ALA A 47 1.93 -9.62 12.37
N ALA A 48 2.76 -10.62 12.06
CA ALA A 48 2.81 -11.26 10.73
C ALA A 48 1.44 -11.79 10.25
N ASP A 49 0.60 -12.27 11.17
CA ASP A 49 -0.75 -12.76 10.85
C ASP A 49 -1.64 -11.65 10.22
N GLY A 50 -1.40 -10.39 10.57
CA GLY A 50 -2.11 -9.22 10.02
C GLY A 50 -1.49 -8.64 8.75
N HIS A 51 -0.28 -9.08 8.35
CA HIS A 51 0.40 -8.54 7.16
C HIS A 51 -0.34 -8.90 5.88
N THR A 52 -0.81 -10.14 5.77
CA THR A 52 -1.47 -10.65 4.56
C THR A 52 -2.66 -9.79 4.15
N GLU A 53 -3.53 -9.42 5.10
CA GLU A 53 -4.71 -8.62 4.82
C GLU A 53 -4.36 -7.21 4.32
N VAL A 54 -3.31 -6.61 4.89
CA VAL A 54 -2.82 -5.30 4.45
C VAL A 54 -2.19 -5.38 3.06
N TYR A 55 -1.36 -6.39 2.79
CA TYR A 55 -0.75 -6.59 1.47
C TYR A 55 -1.80 -6.78 0.37
N GLU A 56 -2.80 -7.61 0.60
CA GLU A 56 -3.86 -7.89 -0.39
C GLU A 56 -4.71 -6.66 -0.69
N ASP A 57 -5.05 -5.89 0.34
CA ASP A 57 -5.79 -4.65 0.18
C ASP A 57 -4.97 -3.61 -0.60
N VAL A 58 -3.71 -3.39 -0.20
CA VAL A 58 -2.81 -2.46 -0.87
C VAL A 58 -2.59 -2.85 -2.33
N HIS A 59 -2.39 -4.14 -2.62
CA HIS A 59 -2.27 -4.64 -4.00
C HIS A 59 -3.53 -4.38 -4.83
N ARG A 60 -4.71 -4.60 -4.26
CA ARG A 60 -5.97 -4.32 -4.94
C ARG A 60 -6.14 -2.83 -5.23
N GLY A 61 -5.93 -1.99 -4.22
CA GLY A 61 -6.03 -0.54 -4.37
C GLY A 61 -5.03 0.02 -5.38
N LEU A 62 -3.81 -0.50 -5.40
CA LEU A 62 -2.79 -0.05 -6.37
C LEU A 62 -3.19 -0.44 -7.80
N ARG A 63 -3.74 -1.64 -7.98
CA ARG A 63 -4.24 -2.08 -9.29
C ARG A 63 -5.39 -1.20 -9.77
N GLU A 64 -6.36 -0.89 -8.91
CA GLU A 64 -7.46 0.02 -9.25
C GLU A 64 -6.96 1.43 -9.59
N ALA A 65 -5.97 1.94 -8.86
CA ALA A 65 -5.38 3.25 -9.13
C ALA A 65 -4.66 3.28 -10.50
N LEU A 66 -3.94 2.21 -10.84
CA LEU A 66 -3.28 2.08 -12.14
C LEU A 66 -4.30 1.91 -13.28
N ASP A 67 -5.32 1.07 -13.10
CA ASP A 67 -6.41 0.91 -14.08
C ASP A 67 -7.13 2.25 -14.32
N ALA A 68 -7.32 3.07 -13.28
CA ALA A 68 -7.91 4.41 -13.42
C ALA A 68 -7.02 5.40 -14.18
N LEU A 69 -5.69 5.31 -14.02
CA LEU A 69 -4.75 6.11 -14.81
C LEU A 69 -4.76 5.68 -16.28
N ASP A 70 -4.81 4.38 -16.54
CA ASP A 70 -4.87 3.81 -17.90
C ASP A 70 -6.19 4.13 -18.61
N ALA A 71 -7.31 4.18 -17.87
CA ALA A 71 -8.61 4.55 -18.44
C ALA A 71 -8.66 6.01 -18.94
N GLY A 72 -7.78 6.87 -18.42
CA GLY A 72 -7.76 8.29 -18.72
C GLY A 72 -9.01 9.03 -18.22
N PRO A 73 -9.04 10.37 -18.33
CA PRO A 73 -10.20 11.15 -17.92
C PRO A 73 -11.41 10.82 -18.79
N ALA A 74 -12.55 10.53 -18.15
CA ALA A 74 -13.80 10.30 -18.86
C ALA A 74 -14.14 11.51 -19.76
N PRO A 75 -14.64 11.29 -20.99
CA PRO A 75 -15.04 12.38 -21.86
C PRO A 75 -16.12 13.21 -21.16
N ALA A 76 -15.86 14.52 -21.03
CA ALA A 76 -16.83 15.44 -20.48
C ALA A 76 -18.15 15.33 -21.27
N PRO A 77 -19.32 15.36 -20.61
CA PRO A 77 -20.60 15.36 -21.32
C PRO A 77 -20.62 16.55 -22.28
N GLY A 78 -20.53 16.24 -23.58
CA GLY A 78 -20.57 17.24 -24.63
C GLY A 78 -21.90 18.00 -24.59
N PRO A 79 -21.95 19.25 -25.11
CA PRO A 79 -23.20 19.99 -25.16
C PRO A 79 -24.25 19.15 -25.87
N ALA A 80 -25.44 19.04 -25.27
CA ALA A 80 -26.58 18.37 -25.87
C ALA A 80 -26.78 18.96 -27.28
N ARG A 81 -26.73 18.11 -28.33
CA ARG A 81 -27.04 18.53 -29.69
C ARG A 81 -28.50 18.98 -29.70
N THR A 82 -28.75 20.27 -29.59
CA THR A 82 -30.07 20.85 -29.80
C THR A 82 -30.43 20.59 -31.26
N PRO A 83 -31.54 19.88 -31.56
CA PRO A 83 -31.98 19.73 -32.94
C PRO A 83 -32.38 21.12 -33.46
N SER A 84 -31.58 21.65 -34.37
CA SER A 84 -31.91 22.86 -35.12
C SER A 84 -32.99 22.47 -36.14
N TYR A 85 -34.24 22.59 -35.74
CA TYR A 85 -35.36 22.62 -36.68
C TYR A 85 -35.43 24.03 -37.26
N ASP A 86 -34.62 24.26 -38.28
CA ASP A 86 -34.70 25.46 -39.11
C ASP A 86 -35.93 25.35 -40.02
N HIS A 87 -37.02 25.95 -39.56
CA HIS A 87 -37.93 26.81 -40.31
C HIS A 87 -37.88 26.71 -41.84
N ARG A 88 -38.27 25.58 -42.42
CA ARG A 88 -38.62 25.52 -43.85
C ARG A 88 -40.09 25.91 -44.00
N SER A 89 -40.28 27.23 -44.10
CA SER A 89 -41.48 27.89 -44.62
C SER A 89 -41.85 27.42 -46.03
#